data_AF-A0A436GR23-F1
#
_entry.id   AF-A0A436GR23-F1
#
_cell.length_a   1.000
_cell.length_b   1.000
_cell.length_c   1.000
_cell.angle_alpha   90.00
_cell.angle_beta   90.00
_cell.angle_gamma   90.00
#
_symmetry.space_group_name_H-M   'P 1'
#
loop_
_entity.id
_entity.type
_entity.pdbx_description
1 polymer ?
#
loop_
_entity_poly.entity_id
_entity_poly.type
_entity_poly.pdbx_seq_one_letter_code
_entity_poly.pdbx_strand_id
1 'polypeptide(L)' 'MTVAPRLQPREATAPQLVNVLHSPKRVRVKFGGRTIADSRNVLVLRSNHFLPIYFFPPSAVDPSVLSPSP' A
#
# COMPACT_ATOMS: atom_id res chain seq x y z
N MET A 1 -13.89 -14.24 -0.20
CA MET A 1 -13.39 -13.84 -1.55
C MET A 1 -13.32 -12.31 -1.62
N THR A 2 -12.19 -11.71 -1.25
CA THR A 2 -12.03 -10.24 -1.24
C THR A 2 -11.83 -9.74 -2.67
N VAL A 3 -12.85 -9.07 -3.22
CA VAL A 3 -12.76 -8.37 -4.50
C VAL A 3 -11.79 -7.20 -4.30
N ALA A 4 -10.62 -7.27 -4.93
CA ALA A 4 -9.70 -6.15 -4.98
C ALA A 4 -10.44 -4.93 -5.56
N PRO A 5 -10.31 -3.73 -4.96
CA PRO A 5 -11.00 -2.54 -5.45
C PRO A 5 -10.65 -2.34 -6.92
N ARG A 6 -11.66 -2.11 -7.76
CA ARG A 6 -11.50 -1.87 -9.18
C ARG A 6 -10.82 -0.51 -9.34
N LEU A 7 -9.49 -0.51 -9.32
CA LEU A 7 -8.67 0.69 -9.51
C LEU A 7 -8.96 1.23 -10.91
N GLN A 8 -9.62 2.38 -11.01
CA GLN A 8 -9.94 3.00 -12.30
C GLN A 8 -8.65 3.54 -12.94
N PRO A 9 -8.32 3.14 -14.18
CA PRO A 9 -7.21 3.71 -14.92
C PRO A 9 -7.39 5.22 -15.12
N ARG A 10 -6.32 6.00 -14.94
CA ARG A 10 -6.30 7.43 -15.33
C ARG A 10 -6.15 7.65 -16.85
N GLU A 11 -5.67 6.66 -17.61
CA GLU A 11 -5.58 6.69 -19.09
C GLU A 11 -5.78 5.28 -19.65
N ALA A 12 -6.83 5.04 -20.44
CA ALA A 12 -7.18 3.69 -20.92
C ALA A 12 -6.21 3.11 -21.99
N THR A 13 -5.41 3.95 -22.63
CA THR A 13 -4.61 3.57 -23.83
C THR A 13 -3.10 3.51 -23.56
N ALA A 14 -2.63 4.02 -22.41
CA ALA A 14 -1.22 4.00 -22.07
C ALA A 14 -0.78 2.58 -21.63
N PRO A 15 0.38 2.07 -22.09
CA PRO A 15 0.90 0.79 -21.61
C PRO A 15 1.05 0.83 -20.08
N GLN A 16 0.72 -0.29 -19.44
CA GLN A 16 0.76 -0.39 -17.99
C GLN A 16 2.21 -0.45 -17.50
N LEU A 17 2.68 0.63 -16.88
CA LEU A 17 3.98 0.66 -16.23
C LEU A 17 3.80 0.29 -14.76
N VAL A 18 4.36 -0.83 -14.33
CA VAL A 18 4.35 -1.26 -12.92
C VAL A 18 5.78 -1.37 -12.44
N ASN A 19 6.14 -0.54 -11.46
CA ASN A 19 7.44 -0.62 -10.79
C ASN A 19 7.23 -0.86 -9.30
N VAL A 20 7.91 -1.87 -8.75
CA VAL A 20 7.97 -2.13 -7.31
C VAL A 20 9.37 -1.78 -6.83
N LEU A 21 9.46 -0.85 -5.89
CA LEU A 21 10.72 -0.30 -5.41
C LEU A 21 10.72 -0.23 -3.88
N HIS A 22 11.90 -0.24 -3.27
CA HIS A 22 12.01 0.19 -1.87
C HIS A 22 11.67 1.68 -1.75
N SER A 23 10.82 2.02 -0.80
CA SER A 23 10.56 3.41 -0.44
C SER A 23 11.81 4.01 0.18
N PRO A 24 12.32 5.15 -0.33
CA PRO A 24 13.44 5.85 0.31
C PRO A 24 13.02 6.61 1.58
N LYS A 25 11.70 6.68 1.86
CA LYS A 25 11.12 7.39 3.00
C LYS A 25 10.66 6.41 4.07
N ARG A 26 10.73 6.85 5.34
CA ARG A 26 9.95 6.25 6.43
C ARG A 26 8.46 6.53 6.20
N VAL A 27 7.64 5.49 6.18
CA VAL A 27 6.19 5.61 5.96
C VAL A 27 5.46 5.25 7.24
N ARG A 28 4.47 6.05 7.61
CA ARG A 28 3.62 5.86 8.78
C ARG A 28 2.15 5.83 8.38
N VAL A 29 1.41 4.84 8.85
CA VAL A 29 -0.04 4.77 8.73
C VAL A 29 -0.67 5.22 10.03
N LYS A 30 -1.54 6.22 9.96
CA LYS A 30 -2.27 6.75 11.11
C LYS A 30 -3.78 6.58 10.93
N PHE A 31 -4.45 6.13 11.97
CA PHE A 31 -5.90 6.02 12.04
C PHE A 31 -6.38 6.51 13.41
N GLY A 32 -7.33 7.43 13.44
CA GLY A 32 -7.83 8.03 14.69
C GLY A 32 -6.73 8.68 15.55
N GLY A 33 -5.71 9.29 14.92
CA GLY A 33 -4.57 9.89 15.63
C GLY A 33 -3.49 8.91 16.12
N ARG A 34 -3.77 7.60 16.18
CA ARG A 34 -2.81 6.55 16.53
C ARG A 34 -2.04 6.09 15.30
N THR A 35 -0.74 5.82 15.47
CA THR A 35 0.07 5.16 14.43
C THR A 35 -0.14 3.65 14.53
N ILE A 36 -0.57 3.02 13.44
CA ILE A 36 -0.87 1.57 13.38
C ILE A 36 0.15 0.78 12.55
N ALA A 37 0.96 1.47 11.75
CA ALA A 37 2.13 0.89 11.09
C ALA A 37 3.22 1.96 10.90
N ASP A 38 4.48 1.56 11.05
CA ASP A 38 5.64 2.46 10.89
C ASP A 38 6.88 1.69 10.44
N SER A 39 7.44 2.05 9.27
CA SER A 39 8.61 1.35 8.74
C SER A 39 9.44 2.20 7.79
N ARG A 40 10.74 1.88 7.72
CA ARG A 40 11.67 2.27 6.64
C ARG A 40 11.85 1.17 5.60
N ASN A 41 11.51 -0.07 5.93
CA ASN A 41 11.51 -1.19 5.00
C ASN A 41 10.10 -1.33 4.41
N VAL A 42 9.75 -0.47 3.45
CA VAL A 42 8.43 -0.46 2.79
C VAL A 42 8.66 -0.57 1.30
N LEU A 43 7.86 -1.40 0.62
CA LEU A 43 7.83 -1.40 -0.84
C LEU A 43 6.76 -0.42 -1.34
N VAL A 44 7.05 0.31 -2.41
CA VAL A 44 6.09 1.16 -3.10
C VAL A 44 5.89 0.62 -4.51
N LEU A 45 4.64 0.30 -4.84
CA LEU A 45 4.22 0.02 -6.20
C LEU A 45 3.76 1.32 -6.83
N ARG A 46 4.46 1.74 -7.90
CA ARG A 46 4.12 2.90 -8.71
C ARG A 46 3.54 2.43 -10.04
N SER A 47 2.41 3.02 -10.40
CA SER A 47 1.72 2.79 -11.66
C SER A 47 1.27 4.12 -12.27
N ASN A 48 1.19 4.18 -13.60
CA ASN A 48 0.52 5.28 -14.30
C ASN A 48 -1.02 5.20 -14.21
N HIS A 49 -1.57 4.07 -13.75
CA HIS A 49 -3.01 3.82 -13.72
C HIS A 49 -3.67 4.05 -12.37
N PHE A 50 -2.91 4.08 -11.27
CA PHE A 50 -3.46 4.23 -9.92
C PHE A 50 -2.45 4.87 -8.97
N LEU A 51 -2.94 5.38 -7.83
CA LEU A 51 -2.10 6.01 -6.81
C LEU A 51 -1.09 5.01 -6.22
N PRO A 52 0.09 5.46 -5.77
CA PRO A 52 1.08 4.56 -5.21
C PRO A 52 0.52 3.69 -4.08
N ILE A 53 0.78 2.39 -4.16
CA ILE A 53 0.39 1.41 -3.13
C ILE A 53 1.63 1.09 -2.29
N TYR A 54 1.52 1.18 -0.97
CA TYR A 54 2.61 0.89 -0.03
C TYR A 54 2.39 -0.46 0.65
N PHE A 55 3.37 -1.34 0.54
CA PHE A 55 3.38 -2.64 1.20
C PHE A 55 4.30 -2.58 2.43
N PHE A 56 3.70 -2.81 3.59
CA PHE A 56 4.42 -2.90 4.86
C PHE A 56 4.75 -4.37 5.17
N PRO A 57 5.95 -4.66 5.72
CA PRO A 57 6.22 -5.97 6.28
C PRO A 57 5.31 -6.18 7.51
N PRO A 58 4.83 -7.41 7.77
CA PRO A 58 3.93 -7.68 8.90
C PRO A 58 4.49 -7.22 10.25
N SER A 59 5.81 -7.33 10.45
CA SER A 59 6.50 -6.90 11.68
C SER A 59 6.43 -5.40 11.96
N ALA A 60 6.06 -4.59 10.98
CA ALA A 60 5.90 -3.14 11.13
C ALA A 60 4.45 -2.71 11.38
N VAL A 61 3.51 -3.65 11.40
CA VAL A 61 2.08 -3.41 11.62
C VAL A 61 1.72 -3.89 13.01
N ASP A 62 0.92 -3.09 13.72
CA ASP A 62 0.41 -3.48 15.04
C ASP A 62 -0.61 -4.63 14.89
N PRO A 63 -0.32 -5.84 15.37
CA PRO A 63 -1.22 -6.98 15.20
C PRO A 63 -2.52 -6.84 15.99
N SER A 64 -2.56 -5.99 17.03
CA SER A 64 -3.77 -5.78 17.86
C SER A 64 -4.90 -5.07 17.11
N VAL A 65 -4.61 -4.44 15.97
CA VAL A 65 -5.59 -3.73 15.14
C VAL A 65 -6.02 -4.52 13.90
N LEU A 66 -5.58 -5.77 13.78
CA LEU A 66 -5.90 -6.64 12.64
C LEU A 66 -6.83 -7.77 13.07
N SER A 67 -7.81 -8.07 12.22
CA SER A 67 -8.58 -9.30 12.29
C SER A 67 -8.56 -9.98 10.92
N PRO A 68 -8.48 -11.33 10.87
CA PRO A 68 -8.62 -12.05 9.60
C PRO A 68 -9.98 -11.76 8.97
N SER A 69 -10.00 -11.55 7.65
CA SER A 69 -11.25 -11.58 6.91
C SER A 69 -11.73 -13.03 6.77
N PRO A 70 -13.05 -13.29 6.84
CA PRO A 70 -13.62 -14.61 6.57
C PRO A 70 -13.42 -15.06 5.11
#